data_AF-A0A1F5S2S7-F1
#
_entry.id   AF-A0A1F5S2S7-F1
#
_cell.length_a   1.000
_cell.length_b   1.000
_cell.length_c   1.000
_cell.angle_alpha   90.00
_cell.angle_beta   90.00
_cell.angle_gamma   90.00
#
_symmetry.space_group_name_H-M   'P 1'
#
loop_
_entity.id
_entity.type
_entity.pdbx_description
1 polymer ?
#
loop_
_entity_poly.entity_id
_entity_poly.type
_entity_poly.pdbx_seq_one_letter_code
_entity_poly.pdbx_strand_id
1 'polypeptide(L)'
;MQELNLTYQQSKDLLNRYIKDPITKLHCIESEAIMRALAKHFGDDEENWGIIGLLHDIDWELTKDNTAEHCVKAVEILKEAGASDFLIETIISHAYGQGWDEQFYGAPEYKDKIRSTKIQYALAAAETVTGLIIAAVLVRPDRKLQNLELKSLKKRFKEKSFAANCRREIILECEKAGLPLDEFLSIGLKALQGIAGELGM
;
A
#
# COMPACT_ATOMS: atom_id res chain seq x y z
N MET A 1 17.00 10.05 6.98
CA MET A 1 16.36 8.82 6.48
C MET A 1 17.40 8.04 5.68
N GLN A 2 17.29 6.71 5.58
CA GLN A 2 18.23 5.91 4.77
C GLN A 2 17.98 6.18 3.28
N GLU A 3 19.04 6.22 2.47
CA GLU A 3 18.95 6.51 1.02
C GLU A 3 18.26 5.35 0.29
N LEU A 4 17.40 5.68 -0.69
CA LEU A 4 16.68 4.67 -1.48
C LEU A 4 17.48 4.17 -2.69
N ASN A 5 18.47 4.93 -3.15
CA ASN A 5 19.20 4.77 -4.43
C ASN A 5 18.31 4.79 -5.69
N LEU A 6 17.08 5.28 -5.58
CA LEU A 6 16.19 5.56 -6.70
C LEU A 6 15.57 6.95 -6.54
N THR A 7 15.59 7.72 -7.62
CA THR A 7 14.81 8.96 -7.72
C THR A 7 13.34 8.67 -8.03
N TYR A 8 12.46 9.61 -7.75
CA TYR A 8 11.04 9.46 -8.07
C TYR A 8 10.79 9.18 -9.56
N GLN A 9 11.52 9.84 -10.47
CA GLN A 9 11.38 9.62 -11.91
C GLN A 9 11.79 8.19 -12.31
N GLN A 10 12.91 7.68 -11.78
CA GLN A 10 13.33 6.29 -12.01
C GLN A 10 12.29 5.30 -11.50
N SER A 11 11.70 5.54 -10.32
CA SER A 11 10.64 4.71 -9.75
C SER A 11 9.38 4.71 -10.63
N LYS A 12 8.97 5.85 -11.16
CA LYS A 12 7.84 5.94 -12.10
C LYS A 12 8.11 5.18 -13.41
N ASP A 13 9.31 5.31 -13.96
CA ASP A 13 9.69 4.61 -15.18
C ASP A 13 9.74 3.09 -14.95
N LEU A 14 10.21 2.67 -13.78
CA LEU A 14 10.22 1.27 -13.36
C LEU A 14 8.79 0.72 -13.21
N LEU A 15 7.90 1.44 -12.51
CA LEU A 15 6.49 1.06 -12.39
C LEU A 15 5.84 0.92 -13.76
N ASN A 16 6.03 1.91 -14.65
CA ASN A 16 5.46 1.86 -15.99
C ASN A 16 6.02 0.73 -16.84
N ARG A 17 7.22 0.24 -16.55
CA ARG A 17 7.84 -0.89 -17.24
C ARG A 17 7.16 -2.21 -16.87
N TYR A 18 6.93 -2.45 -15.58
CA TYR A 18 6.42 -3.74 -15.08
C TYR A 18 4.90 -3.80 -14.90
N ILE A 19 4.25 -2.66 -14.63
CA ILE A 19 2.80 -2.57 -14.41
C ILE A 19 2.12 -1.90 -15.61
N LYS A 20 1.36 -2.70 -16.37
CA LYS A 20 0.56 -2.31 -17.54
C LYS A 20 -0.93 -2.23 -17.25
N ASP A 21 -1.42 -3.05 -16.32
CA ASP A 21 -2.80 -3.05 -15.88
C ASP A 21 -3.13 -1.72 -15.18
N PRO A 22 -4.16 -1.00 -15.66
CA PRO A 22 -4.50 0.31 -15.12
C PRO A 22 -5.02 0.21 -13.68
N ILE A 23 -5.65 -0.88 -13.27
CA ILE A 23 -6.19 -1.02 -11.91
C ILE A 23 -5.05 -1.24 -10.92
N THR A 24 -4.10 -2.13 -11.22
CA THR A 24 -2.90 -2.31 -10.40
C THR A 24 -2.08 -1.03 -10.32
N LYS A 25 -1.98 -0.27 -11.42
CA LYS A 25 -1.29 1.03 -11.41
C LYS A 25 -1.96 2.05 -10.51
N LEU A 26 -3.29 2.12 -10.54
CA LEU A 26 -4.06 3.00 -9.65
C LEU A 26 -3.83 2.61 -8.18
N HIS A 27 -3.84 1.32 -7.85
CA HIS A 27 -3.53 0.84 -6.50
C HIS A 27 -2.14 1.31 -6.02
N CYS A 28 -1.12 1.24 -6.86
CA CYS A 28 0.22 1.75 -6.55
C CYS A 28 0.23 3.27 -6.30
N ILE A 29 -0.53 4.04 -7.09
CA ILE A 29 -0.66 5.50 -6.95
C ILE A 29 -1.44 5.87 -5.69
N GLU A 30 -2.49 5.11 -5.35
CA GLU A 30 -3.25 5.26 -4.12
C GLU A 30 -2.34 5.03 -2.89
N SER A 31 -1.57 3.95 -2.91
CA SER A 31 -0.58 3.63 -1.86
C SER A 31 0.50 4.71 -1.74
N GLU A 32 1.02 5.22 -2.86
CA GLU A 32 1.93 6.37 -2.89
C GLU A 32 1.32 7.59 -2.18
N ALA A 33 0.09 7.98 -2.54
CA ALA A 33 -0.54 9.18 -2.01
C ALA A 33 -0.76 9.08 -0.49
N ILE A 34 -1.19 7.92 0.01
CA ILE A 34 -1.36 7.69 1.45
C ILE A 34 0.01 7.72 2.15
N MET A 35 1.03 7.08 1.59
CA MET A 35 2.37 7.06 2.19
C MET A 35 3.00 8.46 2.26
N ARG A 36 2.84 9.30 1.23
CA ARG A 36 3.25 10.71 1.27
C ARG A 36 2.56 11.48 2.39
N ALA A 37 1.24 11.30 2.55
CA ALA A 37 0.47 11.96 3.58
C ALA A 37 0.86 11.51 5.00
N LEU A 38 1.18 10.23 5.18
CA LEU A 38 1.70 9.70 6.43
C LEU A 38 3.09 10.24 6.75
N ALA A 39 3.99 10.30 5.77
CA ALA A 39 5.32 10.90 5.94
C ALA A 39 5.22 12.35 6.42
N LYS A 40 4.37 13.14 5.77
CA LYS A 40 4.09 14.52 6.18
C LYS A 40 3.59 14.62 7.62
N HIS A 41 2.67 13.72 8.01
CA HIS A 41 2.18 13.67 9.40
C HIS A 41 3.30 13.35 10.40
N PHE A 42 4.18 12.40 10.06
CA PHE A 42 5.28 11.98 10.93
C PHE A 42 6.51 12.89 10.88
N GLY A 43 6.54 13.92 10.03
CA GLY A 43 7.72 14.77 9.81
C GLY A 43 8.86 14.05 9.09
N ASP A 44 8.53 13.04 8.29
CA ASP A 44 9.44 12.22 7.51
C ASP A 44 9.51 12.69 6.03
N ASP A 45 10.43 12.11 5.27
CA ASP A 45 10.62 12.41 3.85
C ASP A 45 9.45 11.89 2.99
N GLU A 46 8.66 12.82 2.45
CA GLU A 46 7.49 12.52 1.62
C GLU A 46 7.86 11.79 0.32
N GLU A 47 9.00 12.12 -0.31
CA GLU A 47 9.39 11.48 -1.57
C GLU A 47 9.78 10.03 -1.35
N ASN A 48 10.57 9.74 -0.31
CA ASN A 48 10.99 8.38 -0.02
C ASN A 48 9.80 7.47 0.34
N TRP A 49 8.89 7.94 1.19
CA TRP A 49 7.68 7.18 1.53
C TRP A 49 6.78 7.01 0.31
N GLY A 50 6.67 8.03 -0.53
CA GLY A 50 5.94 7.96 -1.80
C GLY A 50 6.50 6.88 -2.73
N ILE A 51 7.82 6.82 -2.92
CA ILE A 51 8.50 5.79 -3.73
C ILE A 51 8.23 4.39 -3.19
N ILE A 52 8.29 4.21 -1.87
CA ILE A 52 8.01 2.93 -1.22
C ILE A 52 6.56 2.49 -1.50
N GLY A 53 5.58 3.40 -1.34
CA GLY A 53 4.19 3.12 -1.69
C GLY A 53 3.98 2.84 -3.17
N LEU A 54 4.67 3.57 -4.05
CA LEU A 54 4.53 3.44 -5.50
C LEU A 54 5.05 2.09 -6.03
N LEU A 55 6.12 1.57 -5.44
CA LEU A 55 6.81 0.37 -5.92
C LEU A 55 6.45 -0.92 -5.16
N HIS A 56 5.54 -0.86 -4.18
CA HIS A 56 5.30 -2.00 -3.29
C HIS A 56 4.88 -3.28 -4.03
N ASP A 57 4.08 -3.15 -5.09
CA ASP A 57 3.53 -4.23 -5.91
C ASP A 57 4.18 -4.30 -7.31
N ILE A 58 5.44 -3.87 -7.44
CA ILE A 58 6.14 -3.75 -8.73
C ILE A 58 6.18 -5.05 -9.55
N ASP A 59 6.09 -6.21 -8.90
CA ASP A 59 6.09 -7.53 -9.51
C ASP A 59 4.70 -8.17 -9.67
N TRP A 60 3.64 -7.54 -9.18
CA TRP A 60 2.31 -8.15 -9.08
C TRP A 60 1.79 -8.72 -10.40
N GLU A 61 2.00 -8.03 -11.52
CA GLU A 61 1.56 -8.54 -12.83
C GLU A 61 2.24 -9.83 -13.28
N LEU A 62 3.46 -10.07 -12.80
CA LEU A 62 4.21 -11.29 -13.08
C LEU A 62 3.81 -12.43 -12.14
N THR A 63 3.34 -12.10 -10.93
CA THR A 63 3.19 -13.05 -9.82
C THR A 63 1.73 -13.29 -9.41
N LYS A 64 0.75 -12.52 -9.89
CA LYS A 64 -0.67 -12.66 -9.48
C LYS A 64 -1.28 -14.04 -9.72
N ASP A 65 -0.78 -14.79 -10.70
CA ASP A 65 -1.22 -16.16 -11.00
C ASP A 65 -0.48 -17.23 -10.16
N ASN A 66 0.60 -16.83 -9.47
CA ASN A 66 1.35 -17.63 -8.51
C ASN A 66 1.86 -16.75 -7.36
N THR A 67 0.99 -16.41 -6.41
CA THR A 67 1.31 -15.42 -5.37
C THR A 67 2.48 -15.83 -4.46
N ALA A 68 2.90 -17.11 -4.48
CA ALA A 68 4.11 -17.57 -3.80
C ALA A 68 5.40 -16.95 -4.39
N GLU A 69 5.35 -16.34 -5.57
CA GLU A 69 6.47 -15.59 -6.17
C GLU A 69 6.39 -14.08 -5.88
N HIS A 70 5.28 -13.59 -5.33
CA HIS A 70 5.12 -12.18 -4.96
C HIS A 70 6.16 -11.76 -3.93
N CYS A 71 6.68 -10.55 -4.08
CA CYS A 71 7.83 -10.01 -3.37
C CYS A 71 9.18 -10.68 -3.68
N VAL A 72 9.25 -11.96 -4.06
CA VAL A 72 10.52 -12.59 -4.50
C VAL A 72 11.00 -11.96 -5.79
N LYS A 73 10.09 -11.77 -6.75
CA LYS A 73 10.41 -11.13 -8.02
C LYS A 73 10.63 -9.62 -7.85
N ALA A 74 9.95 -8.98 -6.90
CA ALA A 74 10.23 -7.58 -6.54
C ALA A 74 11.69 -7.39 -6.11
N VAL A 75 12.27 -8.30 -5.32
CA VAL A 75 13.69 -8.23 -4.92
C VAL A 75 14.61 -8.21 -6.14
N GLU A 76 14.38 -9.09 -7.12
CA GLU A 76 15.16 -9.14 -8.36
C GLU A 76 15.06 -7.82 -9.13
N ILE A 77 13.84 -7.37 -9.40
CA ILE A 77 13.58 -6.13 -10.16
C ILE A 77 14.24 -4.91 -9.51
N LEU A 78 14.08 -4.77 -8.19
CA LEU A 78 14.60 -3.63 -7.46
C LEU A 78 16.13 -3.66 -7.38
N LYS A 79 16.75 -4.83 -7.19
CA LYS A 79 18.22 -4.97 -7.22
C LYS A 79 18.80 -4.62 -8.58
N GLU A 80 18.19 -5.08 -9.66
CA GLU A 80 18.61 -4.74 -11.02
C GLU A 80 18.49 -3.23 -11.32
N ALA A 81 17.49 -2.57 -10.73
CA ALA A 81 17.31 -1.13 -10.82
C ALA A 81 18.31 -0.32 -9.95
N GLY A 82 19.09 -0.98 -9.09
CA GLY A 82 20.05 -0.33 -8.19
C GLY A 82 19.44 0.17 -6.87
N ALA A 83 18.26 -0.31 -6.48
CA ALA A 83 17.62 0.03 -5.22
C ALA A 83 18.50 -0.38 -4.02
N SER A 84 18.42 0.41 -2.95
CA SER A 84 19.03 0.08 -1.66
C SER A 84 18.37 -1.15 -1.00
N ASP A 85 19.11 -1.83 -0.14
CA ASP A 85 18.56 -2.91 0.70
C ASP A 85 17.41 -2.39 1.58
N PHE A 86 17.49 -1.15 2.07
CA PHE A 86 16.42 -0.53 2.86
C PHE A 86 15.11 -0.43 2.08
N LEU A 87 15.16 0.02 0.82
CA LEU A 87 13.97 0.11 -0.04
C LEU A 87 13.39 -1.27 -0.28
N ILE A 88 14.25 -2.23 -0.65
CA ILE A 88 13.84 -3.61 -0.94
C ILE A 88 13.17 -4.24 0.28
N GLU A 89 13.85 -4.21 1.44
CA GLU A 89 13.35 -4.79 2.69
C GLU A 89 12.04 -4.13 3.15
N THR A 90 11.91 -2.82 2.96
CA THR A 90 10.67 -2.11 3.31
C THR A 90 9.54 -2.52 2.39
N ILE A 91 9.76 -2.58 1.07
CA ILE A 91 8.76 -3.02 0.10
C ILE A 91 8.29 -4.42 0.44
N ILE A 92 9.16 -5.43 0.50
CA ILE A 92 8.72 -6.82 0.71
C ILE A 92 8.04 -7.05 2.06
N SER A 93 8.20 -6.13 3.01
CA SER A 93 7.55 -6.23 4.33
C SER A 93 6.02 -6.11 4.31
N HIS A 94 5.43 -5.60 3.22
CA HIS A 94 3.96 -5.57 3.09
C HIS A 94 3.37 -6.99 3.01
N ALA A 95 4.14 -7.97 2.51
CA ALA A 95 3.77 -9.37 2.48
C ALA A 95 3.98 -10.11 3.83
N TYR A 96 4.71 -9.51 4.79
CA TYR A 96 4.98 -10.16 6.08
C TYR A 96 3.71 -10.26 6.94
N GLY A 97 3.57 -11.30 7.77
CA GLY A 97 2.42 -11.41 8.69
C GLY A 97 1.01 -11.43 8.03
N GLN A 98 0.93 -11.64 6.70
CA GLN A 98 -0.32 -11.74 5.95
C GLN A 98 -1.12 -13.02 6.23
N GLY A 99 -0.57 -13.92 7.06
CA GLY A 99 -1.18 -15.22 7.33
C GLY A 99 -0.82 -16.24 6.25
N TRP A 100 -0.85 -17.52 6.63
CA TRP A 100 -0.61 -18.67 5.75
C TRP A 100 -1.89 -19.50 5.74
N ASP A 101 -2.94 -18.98 5.10
CA ASP A 101 -4.18 -19.70 4.90
C ASP A 101 -4.43 -19.92 3.39
N GLU A 102 -5.48 -20.67 3.06
CA GLU A 102 -5.80 -21.04 1.68
C GLU A 102 -6.06 -19.83 0.76
N GLN A 103 -6.25 -18.62 1.30
CA GLN A 103 -6.62 -17.41 0.57
C GLN A 103 -5.42 -16.48 0.28
N PHE A 104 -4.30 -16.65 0.99
CA PHE A 104 -3.10 -15.85 0.74
C PHE A 104 -1.82 -16.68 0.93
N TYR A 105 -1.19 -17.06 -0.18
CA TYR A 105 0.15 -17.63 -0.19
C TYR A 105 1.14 -16.53 -0.53
N GLY A 106 1.82 -15.98 0.48
CA GLY A 106 3.05 -15.21 0.27
C GLY A 106 4.22 -16.14 -0.06
N ALA A 107 5.39 -15.58 -0.34
CA ALA A 107 6.58 -16.37 -0.60
C ALA A 107 7.02 -17.19 0.65
N PRO A 108 7.26 -18.52 0.55
CA PRO A 108 7.60 -19.38 1.69
C PRO A 108 8.72 -18.86 2.57
N GLU A 109 9.69 -18.17 1.99
CA GLU A 109 10.82 -17.54 2.67
C GLU A 109 10.43 -16.39 3.62
N TYR A 110 9.26 -15.79 3.45
CA TYR A 110 8.76 -14.72 4.30
C TYR A 110 7.82 -15.21 5.40
N LYS A 111 7.66 -16.53 5.55
CA LYS A 111 6.66 -17.11 6.47
C LYS A 111 6.77 -16.64 7.91
N ASP A 112 7.98 -16.65 8.42
CA ASP A 112 8.28 -16.30 9.81
C ASP A 112 8.76 -14.84 9.95
N LYS A 113 8.70 -14.06 8.86
CA LYS A 113 9.06 -12.64 8.87
C LYS A 113 7.91 -11.83 9.46
N ILE A 114 8.29 -10.86 10.29
CA ILE A 114 7.37 -9.91 10.89
C ILE A 114 7.84 -8.49 10.61
N ARG A 115 6.88 -7.59 10.38
CA ARG A 115 7.15 -6.15 10.34
C ARG A 115 7.64 -5.70 11.71
N SER A 116 8.61 -4.79 11.72
CA SER A 116 9.29 -4.33 12.94
C SER A 116 9.52 -2.83 13.01
N THR A 117 9.43 -2.12 11.88
CA THR A 117 9.66 -0.67 11.83
C THR A 117 8.37 0.11 11.55
N LYS A 118 8.35 1.38 11.95
CA LYS A 118 7.23 2.30 11.71
C LYS A 118 6.80 2.32 10.24
N ILE A 119 7.76 2.42 9.32
CA ILE A 119 7.48 2.52 7.88
C ILE A 119 6.95 1.22 7.29
N GLN A 120 7.38 0.07 7.80
CA GLN A 120 6.83 -1.23 7.38
C GLN A 120 5.37 -1.38 7.82
N TYR A 121 5.06 -1.04 9.07
CA TYR A 121 3.67 -1.03 9.56
C TYR A 121 2.80 -0.03 8.80
N ALA A 122 3.33 1.16 8.52
CA ALA A 122 2.64 2.17 7.75
C ALA A 122 2.37 1.71 6.30
N LEU A 123 3.35 1.11 5.62
CA LEU A 123 3.20 0.61 4.26
C LEU A 123 2.09 -0.43 4.18
N ALA A 124 2.14 -1.47 5.01
CA ALA A 124 1.13 -2.54 4.99
C ALA A 124 -0.27 -2.00 5.30
N ALA A 125 -0.40 -1.12 6.29
CA ALA A 125 -1.69 -0.50 6.58
C ALA A 125 -2.17 0.39 5.42
N ALA A 126 -1.27 1.16 4.81
CA ALA A 126 -1.56 2.10 3.72
C ALA A 126 -2.02 1.38 2.45
N GLU A 127 -1.29 0.35 1.98
CA GLU A 127 -1.73 -0.41 0.81
C GLU A 127 -3.08 -1.08 1.08
N THR A 128 -3.26 -1.68 2.25
CA THR A 128 -4.46 -2.47 2.51
C THR A 128 -5.70 -1.57 2.66
N VAL A 129 -5.55 -0.36 3.20
CA VAL A 129 -6.67 0.57 3.37
C VAL A 129 -7.15 1.18 2.05
N THR A 130 -6.32 1.22 1.00
CA THR A 130 -6.75 1.70 -0.33
C THR A 130 -7.98 0.92 -0.80
N GLY A 131 -7.92 -0.41 -0.78
CA GLY A 131 -9.02 -1.29 -1.20
C GLY A 131 -10.29 -1.08 -0.37
N LEU A 132 -10.17 -0.79 0.93
CA LEU A 132 -11.32 -0.47 1.78
C LEU A 132 -11.98 0.86 1.38
N ILE A 133 -11.17 1.90 1.13
CA ILE A 133 -11.67 3.23 0.73
C ILE A 133 -12.31 3.15 -0.65
N ILE A 134 -11.62 2.54 -1.62
CA ILE A 134 -12.11 2.39 -3.00
C ILE A 134 -13.39 1.56 -3.04
N ALA A 135 -13.44 0.42 -2.34
CA ALA A 135 -14.68 -0.35 -2.23
C ALA A 135 -15.82 0.49 -1.62
N ALA A 136 -15.53 1.30 -0.60
CA ALA A 136 -16.51 2.17 0.04
C ALA A 136 -17.04 3.26 -0.90
N VAL A 137 -16.25 3.73 -1.87
CA VAL A 137 -16.70 4.64 -2.93
C VAL A 137 -17.53 3.92 -3.99
N LEU A 138 -17.06 2.77 -4.47
CA LEU A 138 -17.68 2.03 -5.58
C LEU A 138 -19.13 1.60 -5.30
N VAL A 139 -19.47 1.34 -4.03
CA VAL A 139 -20.84 0.97 -3.62
C VAL A 139 -21.78 2.18 -3.47
N ARG A 140 -21.27 3.41 -3.60
CA ARG A 140 -22.12 4.61 -3.54
C ARG A 140 -22.78 4.87 -4.88
N PRO A 141 -24.01 5.42 -4.90
CA PRO A 141 -24.67 5.78 -6.16
C PRO A 141 -23.91 6.83 -6.98
N ASP A 142 -23.28 7.79 -6.29
CA ASP A 142 -22.51 8.86 -6.92
C ASP A 142 -21.11 8.42 -7.38
N ARG A 143 -20.56 7.34 -6.81
CA ARG A 143 -19.18 6.88 -6.95
C ARG A 143 -18.15 7.99 -6.77
N LYS A 144 -18.49 9.01 -5.96
CA LYS A 144 -17.64 10.18 -5.74
C LYS A 144 -16.85 10.04 -4.45
N LEU A 145 -15.53 10.05 -4.56
CA LEU A 145 -14.62 9.97 -3.41
C LEU A 145 -14.74 11.20 -2.50
N GLN A 146 -15.05 12.37 -3.08
CA GLN A 146 -15.31 13.61 -2.34
C GLN A 146 -16.50 13.50 -1.37
N ASN A 147 -17.47 12.63 -1.68
CA ASN A 147 -18.67 12.48 -0.88
C ASN A 147 -18.54 11.36 0.18
N LEU A 148 -17.43 10.63 0.19
CA LEU A 148 -17.14 9.64 1.22
C LEU A 148 -16.66 10.34 2.49
N GLU A 149 -17.45 10.22 3.56
CA GLU A 149 -17.10 10.77 4.87
C GLU A 149 -16.42 9.71 5.75
N LEU A 150 -15.53 10.16 6.64
CA LEU A 150 -14.82 9.31 7.61
C LEU A 150 -15.78 8.43 8.43
N LYS A 151 -16.95 8.98 8.85
CA LYS A 151 -17.95 8.21 9.60
C LYS A 151 -18.47 7.00 8.81
N SER A 152 -18.63 7.14 7.50
CA SER A 152 -19.08 6.05 6.63
C SER A 152 -17.96 5.03 6.40
N LEU A 153 -16.73 5.50 6.18
CA LEU A 153 -15.55 4.64 6.08
C LEU A 153 -15.35 3.80 7.35
N LYS A 154 -15.49 4.41 8.54
CA LYS A 154 -15.42 3.70 9.83
C LYS A 154 -16.48 2.63 9.99
N LYS A 155 -17.68 2.81 9.43
CA LYS A 155 -18.72 1.75 9.43
C LYS A 155 -18.25 0.57 8.57
N ARG A 156 -17.77 0.84 7.36
CA ARG A 156 -17.21 -0.18 6.44
C ARG A 156 -16.02 -0.92 7.04
N PHE A 157 -15.15 -0.21 7.77
CA PHE A 157 -14.04 -0.83 8.49
C PHE A 157 -14.54 -1.89 9.50
N LYS A 158 -15.61 -1.60 10.26
CA LYS A 158 -16.18 -2.53 11.25
C LYS A 158 -16.92 -3.72 10.62
N GLU A 159 -17.43 -3.55 9.40
CA GLU A 159 -18.08 -4.61 8.63
C GLU A 159 -17.03 -5.54 8.01
N LYS A 160 -16.59 -6.58 8.73
CA LYS A 160 -15.52 -7.49 8.27
C LYS A 160 -15.79 -8.18 6.92
N SER A 161 -17.06 -8.38 6.57
CA SER A 161 -17.46 -8.97 5.27
C SER A 161 -17.35 -7.98 4.11
N PHE A 162 -17.34 -6.67 4.38
CA PHE A 162 -17.19 -5.65 3.36
C PHE A 162 -15.72 -5.57 2.94
N ALA A 163 -15.40 -5.69 1.66
CA ALA A 163 -13.99 -5.73 1.19
C ALA A 163 -13.17 -6.71 2.05
N ALA A 164 -13.60 -7.97 2.10
CA ALA A 164 -13.06 -8.99 3.00
C ALA A 164 -11.56 -9.26 2.79
N ASN A 165 -11.06 -9.02 1.57
CA ASN A 165 -9.63 -9.13 1.25
C ASN A 165 -8.78 -8.05 1.94
N CYS A 166 -9.37 -6.93 2.36
CA CYS A 166 -8.66 -5.87 3.10
C CYS A 166 -8.60 -6.24 4.59
N ARG A 167 -7.60 -7.03 5.00
CA ARG A 167 -7.49 -7.56 6.37
C ARG A 167 -7.45 -6.43 7.40
N ARG A 168 -8.43 -6.40 8.31
CA ARG A 168 -8.58 -5.31 9.29
C ARG A 168 -7.44 -5.29 10.30
N GLU A 169 -6.92 -6.47 10.59
CA GLU A 169 -5.78 -6.67 11.47
C GLU A 169 -4.52 -6.00 10.92
N ILE A 170 -4.36 -5.90 9.59
CA ILE A 170 -3.24 -5.20 8.95
C ILE A 170 -3.45 -3.69 8.92
N ILE A 171 -4.67 -3.25 8.59
CA ILE A 171 -5.02 -1.82 8.68
C ILE A 171 -4.79 -1.30 10.11
N LEU A 172 -5.09 -2.09 11.14
CA LEU A 172 -4.84 -1.74 12.55
C LEU A 172 -3.35 -1.62 12.91
N GLU A 173 -2.43 -2.10 12.09
CA GLU A 173 -1.01 -1.90 12.35
C GLU A 173 -0.56 -0.44 12.20
N CYS A 174 -1.42 0.44 11.68
CA CYS A 174 -1.23 1.89 11.83
C CYS A 174 -0.98 2.31 13.29
N GLU A 175 -1.57 1.63 14.27
CA GLU A 175 -1.34 1.90 15.70
C GLU A 175 0.09 1.53 16.12
N LYS A 176 0.67 0.47 15.53
CA LYS A 176 2.09 0.10 15.73
C LYS A 176 3.03 1.10 15.04
N ALA A 177 2.56 1.78 13.99
CA ALA A 177 3.26 2.93 13.39
C ALA A 177 3.13 4.21 14.24
N GLY A 178 2.37 4.18 15.34
CA GLY A 178 2.20 5.30 16.25
C GLY A 178 1.02 6.21 15.91
N LEU A 179 0.05 5.74 15.12
CA LEU A 179 -1.09 6.53 14.66
C LEU A 179 -2.42 5.86 15.04
N PRO A 180 -3.32 6.53 15.77
CA PRO A 180 -4.64 5.99 16.07
C PRO A 180 -5.44 5.71 14.79
N LEU A 181 -6.24 4.63 14.77
CA LEU A 181 -7.01 4.22 13.60
C LEU A 181 -7.85 5.35 12.98
N ASP A 182 -8.54 6.15 13.79
CA ASP A 182 -9.39 7.24 13.31
C ASP A 182 -8.59 8.31 12.54
N GLU A 183 -7.38 8.60 13.01
CA GLU A 183 -6.48 9.56 12.39
C GLU A 183 -5.88 8.98 11.10
N PHE A 184 -5.44 7.72 11.13
CA PHE A 184 -4.97 6.98 9.96
C PHE A 184 -6.01 6.93 8.85
N LEU A 185 -7.25 6.52 9.17
CA LEU A 185 -8.36 6.51 8.20
C LEU A 185 -8.67 7.91 7.68
N SER A 186 -8.57 8.94 8.51
CA SER A 186 -8.77 10.32 8.07
C SER A 186 -7.66 10.78 7.11
N ILE A 187 -6.41 10.42 7.36
CA ILE A 187 -5.27 10.78 6.52
C ILE A 187 -5.38 10.06 5.18
N GLY A 188 -5.62 8.73 5.20
CA GLY A 188 -5.77 7.94 3.98
C GLY A 188 -6.93 8.44 3.10
N LEU A 189 -8.09 8.69 3.70
CA LEU A 189 -9.25 9.23 2.97
C LEU A 189 -8.95 10.59 2.32
N LYS A 190 -8.35 11.52 3.07
CA LYS A 190 -7.99 12.86 2.55
C LYS A 190 -6.92 12.79 1.46
N ALA A 191 -5.95 11.88 1.61
CA ALA A 191 -4.91 11.67 0.61
C ALA A 191 -5.53 11.23 -0.73
N LEU A 192 -6.40 10.22 -0.71
CA LEU A 192 -7.08 9.76 -1.92
C LEU A 192 -8.02 10.82 -2.48
N GLN A 193 -8.73 11.57 -1.63
CA GLN A 193 -9.54 12.72 -2.06
C GLN A 193 -8.70 13.79 -2.79
N GLY A 194 -7.43 13.97 -2.40
CA GLY A 194 -6.50 14.88 -3.07
C GLY A 194 -6.15 14.48 -4.50
N ILE A 195 -6.20 13.17 -4.81
CA ILE A 195 -5.90 12.62 -6.14
C ILE A 195 -7.15 12.07 -6.86
N ALA A 196 -8.36 12.40 -6.39
CA ALA A 196 -9.61 11.83 -6.90
C ALA A 196 -9.77 11.98 -8.43
N GLY A 197 -9.30 13.10 -9.00
CA GLY A 197 -9.30 13.33 -10.44
C GLY A 197 -8.42 12.35 -11.23
N GLU A 198 -7.31 11.90 -10.66
CA GLU A 198 -6.44 10.87 -11.26
C GLU A 198 -7.07 9.48 -11.16
N LEU A 199 -7.84 9.23 -10.10
CA LEU A 199 -8.56 7.97 -9.88
C LEU A 199 -9.86 7.84 -10.68
N GLY A 200 -10.34 8.94 -11.29
CA GLY A 200 -11.63 9.00 -11.98
C GLY A 200 -12.83 8.86 -11.04
N MET A 201 -12.68 9.27 -9.77
CA MET A 201 -13.70 9.20 -8.70
C MET A 201 -13.93 10.55 -8.04
#